data_AF-A0A0E9R9M0-F1
#
_entry.id   AF-A0A0E9R9M0-F1
#
_cell.length_a   1.000
_cell.length_b   1.000
_cell.length_c   1.000
_cell.angle_alpha   90.00
_cell.angle_beta   90.00
_cell.angle_gamma   90.00
#
_symmetry.space_group_name_H-M   'P 1'
#
loop_
_entity.id
_entity.type
_entity.pdbx_description
1 polymer ?
#
loop_
_entity_poly.entity_id
_entity_poly.type
_entity_poly.pdbx_seq_one_letter_code
_entity_poly.pdbx_strand_id
1 'polypeptide(L)' 'MDKAHAQRSDPCLSLLEYRNTPVDGLRSPAQLLMSRRLRSILPTTEKQLQPELACRSTIRCRREL' A
#
# COMPACT_ATOMS: atom_id res chain seq x y z
N MET A 1 -17.46 -9.43 13.53
CA MET A 1 -16.91 -8.72 12.36
C MET A 1 -17.13 -7.20 12.51
N ASP A 2 -16.99 -6.65 13.73
CA ASP A 2 -17.91 -5.59 14.14
C ASP A 2 -17.28 -4.20 14.28
N LYS A 3 -15.96 -4.06 14.06
CA LYS A 3 -15.29 -2.77 14.22
C LYS A 3 -15.60 -1.79 13.09
N ALA A 4 -15.68 -2.26 11.85
CA ALA A 4 -15.96 -1.42 10.69
C ALA A 4 -17.44 -0.97 10.65
N HIS A 5 -18.37 -1.88 10.96
CA HIS A 5 -19.79 -1.55 11.10
C HIS A 5 -20.06 -0.55 12.22
N ALA A 6 -19.36 -0.67 13.36
CA ALA A 6 -19.48 0.27 14.47
C ALA A 6 -18.95 1.67 14.14
N GLN A 7 -17.94 1.78 13.27
CA GLN A 7 -17.35 3.07 12.85
C GLN A 7 -17.97 3.67 11.57
N ARG A 8 -18.97 3.01 10.95
CA ARG A 8 -19.50 3.36 9.61
C ARG A 8 -18.40 3.53 8.54
N SER A 9 -17.23 2.92 8.76
CA SER A 9 -16.11 2.98 7.82
C SER A 9 -16.25 1.83 6.85
N ASP A 10 -16.20 2.12 5.54
CA ASP A 10 -16.24 1.11 4.50
C ASP A 10 -15.02 0.17 4.65
N PRO A 11 -15.21 -1.12 4.95
CA PRO A 11 -14.11 -2.07 5.10
C PRO A 11 -13.20 -2.12 3.86
N CYS A 12 -13.76 -2.00 2.66
CA CYS A 12 -13.00 -2.01 1.42
C CYS A 12 -12.08 -0.78 1.31
N LEU A 13 -12.57 0.37 1.76
CA LEU A 13 -11.78 1.60 1.78
C LEU A 13 -10.61 1.50 2.76
N SER A 14 -10.85 0.96 3.96
CA SER A 14 -9.77 0.77 4.95
C SER A 14 -8.65 -0.14 4.43
N LEU A 15 -9.01 -1.20 3.69
CA LEU A 15 -8.05 -2.10 3.09
C LEU A 15 -7.29 -1.43 1.92
N LEU A 16 -7.97 -0.59 1.14
CA LEU A 16 -7.35 0.20 0.07
C LEU A 16 -6.30 1.17 0.64
N GLU A 17 -6.62 1.88 1.72
CA GLU A 17 -5.69 2.78 2.41
C GLU A 17 -4.50 2.03 2.99
N TYR A 18 -4.74 0.90 3.65
CA TYR A 18 -3.68 0.04 4.17
C TYR A 18 -2.71 -0.40 3.06
N ARG A 19 -3.24 -0.80 1.89
CA ARG A 19 -2.40 -1.23 0.74
C ARG A 19 -1.60 -0.10 0.09
N ASN A 20 -2.08 1.14 0.19
CA ASN A 20 -1.41 2.31 -0.38
C ASN A 20 -0.48 3.03 0.60
N THR A 21 -0.59 2.76 1.90
CA THR A 21 0.25 3.36 2.94
C THR A 21 1.61 2.67 3.00
N PRO A 22 2.73 3.40 2.87
CA PRO A 22 4.07 2.84 3.09
C PRO A 22 4.23 2.38 4.55
N VAL A 23 4.91 1.26 4.75
CA VAL A 23 5.12 0.69 6.09
C VAL A 23 6.61 0.75 6.41
N ASP A 24 6.95 1.45 7.50
CA ASP A 24 8.29 1.48 8.10
C ASP A 24 9.45 1.70 7.10
N GLY A 25 9.33 2.66 6.19
CA GLY A 25 10.40 2.94 5.20
C GLY A 25 10.52 1.92 4.07
N LEU A 26 9.63 0.91 4.00
CA LEU A 26 9.42 0.11 2.79
C LEU A 26 8.34 0.72 1.90
N ARG A 27 8.32 0.26 0.65
CA ARG A 27 7.22 0.53 -0.28
C ARG A 27 5.90 -0.04 0.25
N SER A 28 4.78 0.52 -0.19
CA SER A 28 3.47 0.07 0.26
C SER A 28 3.20 -1.39 -0.15
N PRO A 29 2.27 -2.10 0.51
CA PRO A 29 1.95 -3.49 0.17
C PRO A 29 1.58 -3.68 -1.31
N ALA A 30 0.81 -2.75 -1.89
CA ALA A 30 0.49 -2.79 -3.32
C ALA A 30 1.73 -2.67 -4.21
N GLN A 31 2.68 -1.82 -3.84
CA GLN A 31 3.93 -1.66 -4.58
C GLN A 31 4.84 -2.89 -4.47
N LEU A 32 4.82 -3.59 -3.34
CA LEU A 32 5.62 -4.80 -3.16
C LEU A 32 5.05 -6.01 -3.92
N LEU A 33 3.72 -6.16 -3.92
CA LEU A 33 3.04 -7.30 -4.53
C LEU A 33 2.73 -7.10 -6.03
N MET A 34 2.28 -5.90 -6.40
CA MET A 34 1.77 -5.58 -7.74
C MET A 34 2.69 -4.63 -8.50
N SER A 35 3.83 -4.25 -7.90
CA SER A 35 4.76 -3.27 -8.46
C SER A 35 4.11 -1.94 -8.81
N ARG A 36 3.02 -1.52 -8.17
CA ARG A 36 2.36 -0.23 -8.47
C ARG A 36 1.57 0.31 -7.28
N ARG A 37 1.25 1.60 -7.29
CA ARG A 37 0.28 2.21 -6.35
C ARG A 37 -1.14 2.10 -6.91
N LEU A 38 -2.13 1.99 -6.03
CA LEU A 38 -3.55 1.99 -6.40
C LEU A 38 -4.12 3.41 -6.33
N ARG A 39 -5.20 3.67 -7.04
CA ARG A 39 -5.94 4.93 -6.92
C ARG A 39 -6.62 4.98 -5.56
N SER A 40 -6.29 6.00 -4.77
CA SER A 40 -6.92 6.30 -3.48
C SER A 40 -7.79 7.55 -3.58
N ILE A 41 -8.49 7.88 -2.48
CA ILE A 41 -9.21 9.16 -2.34
C ILE A 41 -8.23 10.34 -2.41
N LEU A 42 -7.03 10.17 -1.84
CA LEU A 42 -5.99 11.18 -1.92
C LEU A 42 -5.55 11.38 -3.38
N PRO A 43 -5.39 12.64 -3.82
CA PRO A 43 -4.91 12.93 -5.16
C PRO A 43 -3.49 12.39 -5.34
N THR A 44 -3.26 11.69 -6.44
CA THR A 44 -1.97 11.09 -6.81
C THR A 44 -1.68 11.42 -8.26
N THR A 45 -0.40 11.56 -8.60
CA THR A 45 0.00 11.78 -9.99
C THR A 45 -0.12 10.49 -10.81
N GLU A 46 -0.46 10.59 -12.10
CA GLU A 46 -0.57 9.41 -12.97
C GLU A 46 0.72 8.61 -13.06
N LYS A 47 1.87 9.29 -12.97
CA LYS A 47 3.20 8.66 -12.92
C LYS A 47 3.33 7.67 -11.76
N GLN A 48 2.72 7.94 -10.60
CA GLN A 48 2.75 7.05 -9.44
C GLN A 48 1.86 5.81 -9.59
N LEU A 49 0.91 5.83 -10.52
CA LEU A 49 0.01 4.70 -10.80
C LEU A 49 0.62 3.71 -11.81
N GLN A 50 1.71 4.09 -12.46
CA GLN A 50 2.46 3.25 -13.37
C GLN A 50 3.23 2.16 -12.60
N PRO A 51 3.48 1.00 -13.23
CA PRO A 51 4.29 -0.04 -12.61
C PRO A 51 5.74 0.42 -12.39
N GLU A 52 6.24 0.20 -11.18
CA GLU A 52 7.61 0.45 -10.76
C GLU A 52 8.11 -0.74 -9.91
N LEU A 53 9.12 -1.45 -10.41
CA LEU A 53 9.70 -2.60 -9.73
C LEU A 53 10.39 -2.16 -8.43
N ALA A 54 10.09 -2.86 -7.33
CA ALA A 54 10.80 -2.67 -6.07
C ALA A 54 12.20 -3.29 -6.16
N CYS A 55 13.21 -2.58 -5.67
CA CYS A 55 14.57 -3.11 -5.66
C CYS A 55 14.66 -4.31 -4.71
N ARG A 56 15.14 -5.46 -5.21
CA ARG A 56 15.18 -6.70 -4.43
C ARG A 56 16.19 -6.68 -3.29
N SER A 57 17.26 -5.87 -3.39
CA SER A 57 18.26 -5.76 -2.33
C SER A 57 17.67 -5.10 -1.07
N THR A 58 16.87 -4.04 -1.23
CA THR A 58 16.29 -3.30 -0.09
C THR A 58 15.32 -4.15 0.72
N ILE A 59 14.54 -5.01 0.06
CA ILE A 59 13.62 -5.95 0.74
C ILE A 59 14.40 -7.04 1.49
N ARG A 60 15.48 -7.57 0.89
CA ARG A 60 16.26 -8.66 1.50
C ARG A 60 17.02 -8.21 2.74
N CYS A 61 17.74 -7.08 2.67
CA CYS A 61 18.52 -6.58 3.80
C CYS A 61 17.68 -6.36 5.07
N ARG A 62 16.38 -6.09 4.92
CA ARG A 62 15.49 -5.91 6.08
C ARG A 62 14.91 -7.21 6.64
N ARG A 63 14.81 -8.28 5.86
CA ARG A 63 14.34 -9.58 6.38
C ARG A 63 15.35 -10.26 7.31
N GLU A 64 16.59 -9.82 7.26
CA GLU A 64 17.72 -10.40 8.00
C GLU A 64 18.08 -9.61 9.27
N LEU A 65 17.30 -8.57 9.61
CA LEU A 65 17.36 -7.81 10.86
C LEU A 65 16.22 -8.23 11.80
#